data_AF-A0A1H4QRZ2-F1
#
_entry.id   AF-A0A1H4QRZ2-F1
#
_cell.length_a   1.000
_cell.length_b   1.000
_cell.length_c   1.000
_cell.angle_alpha   90.00
_cell.angle_beta   90.00
_cell.angle_gamma   90.00
#
_symmetry.space_group_name_H-M   'P 1'
#
loop_
_entity.id
_entity.type
_entity.pdbx_description
1 polymer ?
#
loop_
_entity_poly.entity_id
_entity_poly.type
_entity_poly.pdbx_seq_one_letter_code
_entity_poly.pdbx_strand_id
1 'polypeptide(L)'
;MNPEERAICVVMAALLRRGRLIHAFSLPVTLLALVAAPLVALELGMRVGSAVLVATVIAGFCEAVLAARVAFDADLFERLGAGDLDLPTLDAALARLRLAPAAKLGRPLDARLAGARRLLALQLTALLLQLILVVASLVLFRLSGGPI
;
A
#
# COMPACT_ATOMS: atom_id res chain seq x y z
N MET A 1 -21.07 -4.91 -19.61
CA MET A 1 -20.57 -3.56 -19.29
C MET A 1 -20.85 -2.64 -20.47
N ASN A 2 -21.39 -1.46 -20.19
CA ASN A 2 -21.58 -0.42 -21.20
C ASN A 2 -20.25 0.33 -21.47
N PRO A 3 -20.17 1.19 -22.52
CA PRO A 3 -18.94 1.92 -22.84
C PRO A 3 -18.45 2.87 -21.72
N GLU A 4 -19.38 3.44 -20.94
CA GLU A 4 -19.07 4.35 -19.83
C GLU A 4 -18.36 3.60 -18.67
N GLU A 5 -18.89 2.47 -18.25
CA GLU A 5 -18.29 1.60 -17.22
C GLU A 5 -16.88 1.15 -17.63
N ARG A 6 -16.67 0.86 -18.91
CA ARG A 6 -15.34 0.53 -19.46
C ARG A 6 -14.37 1.71 -19.34
N ALA A 7 -14.80 2.91 -19.72
CA ALA A 7 -14.00 4.12 -19.59
C ALA A 7 -13.61 4.40 -18.13
N ILE A 8 -14.56 4.24 -17.19
CA ILE A 8 -14.30 4.40 -15.75
C ILE A 8 -13.25 3.39 -15.27
N CYS A 9 -13.31 2.13 -15.71
CA CYS A 9 -12.31 1.11 -15.36
C CYS A 9 -10.90 1.50 -15.85
N VAL A 10 -10.77 1.98 -17.08
CA VAL A 10 -9.47 2.43 -17.63
C VAL A 10 -8.91 3.61 -16.81
N VAL A 11 -9.74 4.59 -16.50
CA VAL A 11 -9.33 5.75 -15.69
C VAL A 11 -8.92 5.32 -14.27
N MET A 12 -9.68 4.41 -13.65
CA MET A 12 -9.34 3.86 -12.34
C MET A 12 -8.01 3.10 -12.38
N ALA A 13 -7.78 2.25 -13.39
CA ALA A 13 -6.52 1.55 -13.55
C ALA A 13 -5.34 2.52 -13.65
N ALA A 14 -5.48 3.58 -14.45
CA ALA A 14 -4.46 4.62 -14.56
C ALA A 14 -4.20 5.36 -13.22
N LEU A 15 -5.25 5.61 -12.43
CA LEU A 15 -5.12 6.20 -11.10
C LEU A 15 -4.36 5.26 -10.14
N LEU A 16 -4.76 4.00 -10.06
CA LEU A 16 -4.15 3.00 -9.17
C LEU A 16 -2.68 2.75 -9.52
N ARG A 17 -2.30 2.81 -10.81
CA ARG A 17 -0.90 2.73 -11.24
C ARG A 17 0.00 3.81 -10.64
N ARG A 18 -0.56 4.97 -10.25
CA ARG A 18 0.20 6.02 -9.53
C ARG A 18 0.59 5.59 -8.12
N GLY A 19 -0.05 4.57 -7.56
CA GLY A 19 0.38 3.92 -6.31
C GLY A 19 1.82 3.42 -6.35
N ARG A 20 2.39 3.16 -7.54
CA ARG A 20 3.83 2.83 -7.66
C ARG A 20 4.75 3.95 -7.18
N LEU A 21 4.36 5.22 -7.35
CA LEU A 21 5.16 6.34 -6.85
C LEU A 21 5.17 6.36 -5.32
N ILE A 22 4.01 6.08 -4.69
CA ILE A 22 3.92 5.96 -3.22
C ILE A 22 4.87 4.86 -2.72
N HIS A 23 4.85 3.70 -3.37
CA HIS A 23 5.74 2.59 -3.02
C HIS A 23 7.22 2.93 -3.22
N ALA A 24 7.56 3.63 -4.31
CA ALA A 24 8.93 4.06 -4.59
C ALA A 24 9.50 5.00 -3.51
N PHE A 25 8.65 5.79 -2.82
CA PHE A 25 9.05 6.58 -1.66
C PHE A 25 9.09 5.77 -0.36
N SER A 26 8.15 4.83 -0.18
CA SER A 26 8.08 3.99 1.03
C SER A 26 9.26 3.02 1.16
N LEU A 27 9.68 2.40 0.04
CA LEU A 27 10.68 1.35 0.06
C LEU A 27 12.05 1.83 0.61
N PRO A 28 12.64 2.95 0.14
CA PRO A 28 13.89 3.47 0.71
C PRO A 28 13.77 3.78 2.20
N VAL A 29 12.65 4.38 2.62
CA VAL A 29 12.40 4.71 4.04
C VAL A 29 12.37 3.44 4.89
N THR A 30 11.69 2.40 4.41
CA THR A 30 11.59 1.09 5.08
C THR A 30 12.97 0.44 5.21
N LEU A 31 13.76 0.44 4.15
CA LEU A 31 15.12 -0.14 4.15
C LEU A 31 16.07 0.62 5.08
N LEU A 32 16.02 1.96 5.06
CA LEU A 32 16.80 2.78 5.97
C LEU A 32 16.42 2.51 7.42
N ALA A 33 15.12 2.44 7.74
CA ALA A 33 14.67 2.14 9.10
C ALA A 33 15.09 0.73 9.55
N LEU A 34 15.06 -0.25 8.65
CA LEU A 34 15.47 -1.64 8.93
C LEU A 34 16.96 -1.72 9.29
N VAL A 35 17.82 -0.96 8.61
CA VAL A 35 19.26 -0.90 8.90
C VAL A 35 19.56 -0.04 10.13
N ALA A 36 18.87 1.08 10.30
CA ALA A 36 19.11 2.00 11.42
C ALA A 36 18.64 1.44 12.78
N ALA A 37 17.57 0.65 12.81
CA ALA A 37 17.02 0.10 14.05
C ALA A 37 18.04 -0.67 14.92
N PRO A 38 18.80 -1.65 14.39
CA PRO A 38 19.81 -2.36 15.17
C PRO A 38 21.00 -1.46 15.56
N LEU A 39 21.43 -0.54 14.69
CA LEU A 39 22.53 0.39 15.00
C LEU A 39 22.17 1.28 16.19
N VAL A 40 20.96 1.87 16.18
CA VAL A 40 20.46 2.69 17.28
C VAL A 40 20.27 1.88 18.57
N ALA A 41 19.88 0.61 18.47
CA ALA A 41 19.74 -0.25 19.63
C ALA A 41 21.09 -0.61 20.27
N LEU A 42 22.10 -0.94 19.44
CA LEU A 42 23.40 -1.43 19.89
C LEU A 42 24.34 -0.31 20.33
N GLU A 43 24.41 0.79 19.59
CA GLU A 43 25.41 1.85 19.84
C GLU A 43 24.93 2.88 20.86
N LEU A 44 23.62 3.15 20.92
CA LEU A 44 23.06 4.26 21.71
C LEU A 44 22.21 3.79 22.89
N GLY A 45 21.97 2.49 23.03
CA GLY A 45 21.13 1.91 24.10
C GLY A 45 19.68 2.40 24.09
N MET A 46 19.24 3.07 23.03
CA MET A 46 17.95 3.75 22.95
C MET A 46 16.82 2.80 22.54
N ARG A 47 16.28 2.08 23.51
CA ARG A 47 15.18 1.12 23.31
C ARG A 47 13.93 1.75 22.68
N VAL A 48 13.64 3.02 23.00
CA VAL A 48 12.46 3.72 22.46
C VAL A 48 12.69 4.13 21.01
N GLY A 49 13.87 4.68 20.68
CA GLY A 49 14.22 5.06 19.31
C GLY A 49 14.24 3.86 18.36
N SER A 50 14.79 2.72 18.79
CA SER A 50 14.78 1.49 18.01
C SER A 50 13.37 0.92 17.84
N ALA A 51 12.51 0.97 18.86
CA ALA A 51 11.12 0.55 18.76
C ALA A 51 10.32 1.37 17.72
N VAL A 52 10.54 2.69 17.64
CA VAL A 52 9.91 3.56 16.64
C VAL A 52 10.40 3.22 15.22
N LEU A 53 11.69 2.89 15.05
CA LEU A 53 12.22 2.45 13.76
C LEU A 53 11.64 1.08 13.36
N VAL A 54 11.48 0.14 14.28
CA VAL A 54 10.79 -1.13 14.02
C VAL A 54 9.33 -0.89 13.62
N ALA A 55 8.62 0.03 14.27
CA ALA A 55 7.27 0.42 13.87
C ALA A 55 7.24 1.01 12.44
N THR A 56 8.26 1.77 12.06
CA THR A 56 8.43 2.31 10.70
C THR A 56 8.58 1.20 9.67
N VAL A 57 9.33 0.13 9.99
CA VAL A 57 9.48 -1.05 9.13
C VAL A 57 8.15 -1.77 8.96
N ILE A 58 7.40 -1.97 10.05
CA ILE A 58 6.07 -2.62 10.00
C ILE A 58 5.11 -1.81 9.12
N ALA A 59 5.07 -0.48 9.29
CA ALA A 59 4.26 0.39 8.46
C ALA A 59 4.65 0.31 6.97
N GLY A 60 5.95 0.17 6.67
CA GLY A 60 6.45 -0.05 5.32
C GLY A 60 6.06 -1.38 4.71
N PHE A 61 6.08 -2.44 5.52
CA PHE A 61 5.57 -3.75 5.07
C PHE A 61 4.06 -3.69 4.78
N CYS A 62 3.28 -3.01 5.64
CA CYS A 62 1.87 -2.75 5.38
C CYS A 62 1.66 -1.96 4.08
N GLU A 63 2.46 -0.93 3.83
CA GLU A 63 2.45 -0.17 2.56
C GLU A 63 2.73 -1.10 1.38
N ALA A 64 3.76 -1.94 1.43
CA ALA A 64 4.14 -2.83 0.34
C ALA A 64 3.01 -3.84 0.01
N VAL A 65 2.35 -4.39 1.03
CA VAL A 65 1.18 -5.26 0.84
C VAL A 65 0.02 -4.52 0.17
N LEU A 66 -0.23 -3.27 0.57
CA LEU A 66 -1.26 -2.44 -0.05
C LEU A 66 -0.88 -2.08 -1.50
N ALA A 67 0.37 -1.75 -1.77
CA ALA A 67 0.90 -1.44 -3.10
C ALA A 67 0.71 -2.63 -4.06
N ALA A 68 1.03 -3.84 -3.61
CA ALA A 68 0.80 -5.06 -4.39
C ALA A 68 -0.68 -5.26 -4.73
N ARG A 69 -1.59 -5.04 -3.78
CA ARG A 69 -3.03 -5.12 -4.02
C ARG A 69 -3.54 -4.04 -4.98
N VAL A 70 -3.07 -2.81 -4.81
CA VAL A 70 -3.42 -1.68 -5.69
C VAL A 70 -2.95 -1.93 -7.11
N ALA A 71 -1.74 -2.45 -7.29
CA ALA A 71 -1.20 -2.81 -8.61
C ALA A 71 -2.01 -3.94 -9.27
N PHE A 72 -2.33 -4.99 -8.51
CA PHE A 72 -3.17 -6.08 -8.98
C PHE A 72 -4.56 -5.60 -9.42
N ASP A 73 -5.21 -4.75 -8.61
CA ASP A 73 -6.51 -4.16 -8.97
C ASP A 73 -6.39 -3.30 -10.23
N ALA A 74 -5.30 -2.55 -10.40
CA ALA A 74 -5.06 -1.75 -11.61
C ALA A 74 -5.04 -2.62 -12.88
N ASP A 75 -4.33 -3.74 -12.84
CA ASP A 75 -4.23 -4.67 -13.98
C ASP A 75 -5.58 -5.32 -14.31
N LEU A 76 -6.38 -5.64 -13.29
CA LEU A 76 -7.74 -6.17 -13.49
C LEU A 76 -8.68 -5.13 -14.11
N PHE A 77 -8.67 -3.89 -13.62
CA PHE A 77 -9.51 -2.83 -14.17
C PHE A 77 -9.11 -2.46 -15.60
N GLU A 78 -7.83 -2.53 -15.94
CA GLU A 78 -7.38 -2.32 -17.32
C GLU A 78 -7.98 -3.35 -18.28
N ARG A 79 -7.95 -4.64 -17.91
CA ARG A 79 -8.55 -5.73 -18.70
C ARG A 79 -10.07 -5.62 -18.80
N LEU A 80 -10.74 -5.24 -17.71
CA LEU A 80 -12.19 -4.96 -17.71
C LEU A 80 -12.53 -3.77 -18.63
N GLY A 81 -11.70 -2.73 -18.63
CA GLY A 81 -11.85 -1.55 -19.48
C GLY A 81 -11.63 -1.84 -20.96
N ALA A 82 -10.65 -2.68 -21.29
CA ALA A 82 -10.39 -3.15 -22.65
C ALA A 82 -11.52 -4.07 -23.18
N GLY A 83 -12.28 -4.69 -22.28
CA GLY A 83 -13.32 -5.65 -22.62
C GLY A 83 -12.81 -7.08 -22.83
N ASP A 84 -11.54 -7.34 -22.53
CA ASP A 84 -10.92 -8.67 -22.55
C ASP A 84 -11.41 -9.57 -21.41
N LEU A 85 -12.00 -8.95 -20.38
CA LEU A 85 -12.50 -9.61 -19.19
C LEU A 85 -13.89 -9.06 -18.85
N ASP A 86 -14.79 -9.91 -18.36
CA ASP A 86 -16.08 -9.52 -17.80
C ASP A 86 -16.13 -9.79 -16.28
N LEU A 87 -17.07 -9.13 -15.59
CA LEU A 87 -17.20 -9.26 -14.13
C LEU A 87 -17.54 -10.69 -13.67
N PRO A 88 -18.45 -11.44 -14.32
CA PRO A 88 -18.75 -12.81 -13.92
C PRO A 88 -17.55 -13.76 -14.06
N THR A 89 -16.80 -13.68 -15.17
CA THR A 89 -15.60 -14.51 -15.40
C THR A 89 -14.48 -14.14 -14.44
N LEU A 90 -14.31 -12.84 -14.16
CA LEU A 90 -13.40 -12.37 -13.12
C LEU A 90 -13.76 -12.98 -11.76
N ASP A 91 -15.04 -12.93 -11.37
CA ASP A 91 -15.48 -13.47 -10.08
C ASP A 91 -15.29 -14.98 -9.98
N ALA A 92 -15.56 -15.72 -11.06
CA ALA A 92 -15.30 -17.15 -11.13
C ALA A 92 -13.81 -17.47 -10.96
N ALA A 93 -12.92 -16.70 -11.59
CA ALA A 93 -11.48 -16.85 -11.45
C ALA A 93 -10.99 -16.52 -10.03
N LEU A 94 -11.46 -15.40 -9.44
CA LEU A 94 -11.11 -15.00 -8.08
C LEU A 94 -11.60 -16.01 -7.04
N ALA A 95 -12.79 -16.58 -7.23
CA ALA A 95 -13.34 -17.62 -6.38
C ALA A 95 -12.50 -18.91 -6.47
N ARG A 96 -12.15 -19.34 -7.69
CA ARG A 96 -11.34 -20.54 -7.93
C ARG A 96 -9.94 -20.43 -7.32
N LEU A 97 -9.34 -19.24 -7.36
CA LEU A 97 -8.03 -18.97 -6.77
C LEU A 97 -8.09 -18.62 -5.27
N ARG A 98 -9.29 -18.57 -4.66
CA ARG A 98 -9.50 -18.16 -3.26
C ARG A 98 -8.92 -16.77 -2.93
N LEU A 99 -8.89 -15.89 -3.92
CA LEU A 99 -8.37 -14.52 -3.79
C LEU A 99 -9.41 -13.53 -3.25
N ALA A 100 -10.70 -13.89 -3.33
CA ALA A 100 -11.80 -13.09 -2.81
C ALA A 100 -12.66 -13.89 -1.82
N PRO A 101 -13.08 -13.31 -0.68
CA PRO A 101 -14.10 -13.89 0.17
C PRO A 101 -15.42 -14.05 -0.60
N ALA A 102 -16.18 -15.11 -0.34
CA ALA A 102 -17.46 -15.37 -1.01
C ALA A 102 -18.44 -14.20 -0.91
N ALA A 103 -18.46 -13.50 0.23
CA ALA A 103 -19.28 -12.29 0.46
C ALA A 103 -18.87 -11.07 -0.38
N LYS A 104 -17.79 -11.16 -1.16
CA LYS A 104 -17.33 -10.11 -2.06
C LYS A 104 -17.55 -10.42 -3.55
N LEU A 105 -17.94 -11.65 -3.88
CA LEU A 105 -18.28 -12.07 -5.24
C LEU A 105 -19.63 -11.45 -5.65
N GLY A 106 -19.80 -11.12 -6.93
CA GLY A 106 -21.03 -10.54 -7.47
C GLY A 106 -21.27 -9.07 -7.11
N ARG A 107 -20.29 -8.39 -6.50
CA ARG A 107 -20.43 -6.97 -6.15
C ARG A 107 -20.57 -6.08 -7.40
N PRO A 108 -21.41 -5.04 -7.34
CA PRO A 108 -21.53 -4.06 -8.43
C PRO A 108 -20.20 -3.32 -8.64
N LEU A 109 -19.99 -2.83 -9.86
CA LEU A 109 -18.74 -2.19 -10.25
C LEU A 109 -18.40 -1.00 -9.34
N ASP A 110 -19.36 -0.15 -9.00
CA ASP A 110 -19.16 1.01 -8.13
C ASP A 110 -18.58 0.64 -6.75
N ALA A 111 -19.07 -0.46 -6.17
CA ALA A 111 -18.55 -0.95 -4.90
C ALA A 111 -17.10 -1.45 -5.01
N ARG A 112 -16.70 -1.98 -6.17
CA ARG A 112 -15.30 -2.39 -6.44
C ARG A 112 -14.40 -1.17 -6.61
N LEU A 113 -14.85 -0.17 -7.37
CA LEU A 113 -14.14 1.09 -7.59
C LEU A 113 -13.89 1.84 -6.27
N ALA A 114 -14.92 1.93 -5.41
CA ALA A 114 -14.78 2.52 -4.08
C ALA A 114 -13.78 1.75 -3.20
N GLY A 115 -13.80 0.41 -3.28
CA GLY A 115 -12.86 -0.45 -2.58
C GLY A 115 -11.41 -0.21 -2.99
N ALA A 116 -11.13 -0.17 -4.29
CA ALA A 116 -9.80 0.06 -4.82
C ALA A 116 -9.27 1.47 -4.49
N ARG A 117 -10.14 2.50 -4.59
CA ARG A 117 -9.79 3.86 -4.16
C ARG A 117 -9.44 3.92 -2.67
N ARG A 118 -10.17 3.18 -1.83
CA ARG A 118 -9.86 3.07 -0.40
C ARG A 118 -8.51 2.40 -0.16
N LEU A 119 -8.16 1.36 -0.92
CA LEU A 119 -6.84 0.72 -0.82
C LEU A 119 -5.71 1.69 -1.17
N LEU A 120 -5.87 2.48 -2.23
CA LEU A 120 -4.90 3.53 -2.59
C LEU A 120 -4.77 4.59 -1.48
N ALA A 121 -5.89 5.02 -0.88
CA ALA A 121 -5.86 5.95 0.25
C ALA A 121 -5.15 5.35 1.47
N LEU A 122 -5.40 4.07 1.78
CA LEU A 122 -4.70 3.36 2.86
C LEU A 122 -3.19 3.23 2.58
N GLN A 123 -2.81 2.98 1.33
CA GLN A 123 -1.41 2.92 0.92
C GLN A 123 -0.71 4.27 1.19
N LEU A 124 -1.35 5.37 0.80
CA LEU A 124 -0.86 6.71 1.10
C LEU A 124 -0.77 6.97 2.61
N THR A 125 -1.79 6.60 3.37
CA THR A 125 -1.79 6.73 4.83
C THR A 125 -0.65 5.95 5.49
N ALA A 126 -0.34 4.75 4.99
CA ALA A 126 0.78 3.96 5.48
C ALA A 126 2.13 4.68 5.27
N LEU A 127 2.35 5.25 4.08
CA LEU A 127 3.53 6.09 3.83
C LEU A 127 3.59 7.31 4.76
N LEU A 128 2.49 8.04 4.93
CA LEU A 128 2.44 9.20 5.82
C LEU A 128 2.77 8.82 7.27
N LEU A 129 2.25 7.68 7.73
CA LEU A 129 2.58 7.14 9.04
C LEU A 129 4.08 6.82 9.16
N GLN A 130 4.70 6.22 8.14
CA GLN A 130 6.15 5.99 8.14
C GLN A 130 6.93 7.30 8.28
N LEU A 131 6.57 8.34 7.53
CA LEU A 131 7.26 9.63 7.60
C LEU A 131 7.14 10.26 8.98
N ILE A 132 5.96 10.19 9.61
CA ILE A 132 5.75 10.66 10.98
C ILE A 132 6.64 9.88 11.97
N LEU A 133 6.73 8.56 11.83
CA LEU A 133 7.55 7.72 12.70
C LEU A 133 9.06 8.01 12.53
N VAL A 134 9.52 8.28 11.30
CA VAL A 134 10.90 8.72 11.04
C VAL A 134 11.18 10.05 11.71
N VAL A 135 10.28 11.04 11.58
CA VAL A 135 10.46 12.33 12.25
C VAL A 135 10.48 12.15 13.77
N ALA A 136 9.59 11.31 14.32
CA ALA A 136 9.56 11.02 15.75
C ALA A 136 10.86 10.36 16.24
N SER A 137 11.44 9.43 15.47
CA SER A 137 12.71 8.80 15.86
C SER A 137 13.86 9.80 15.86
N LEU A 138 13.91 10.73 14.89
CA LEU A 138 14.89 11.81 14.85
C LEU A 138 14.76 12.77 16.03
N VAL A 139 13.53 13.17 16.40
CA VAL A 139 13.28 14.02 17.57
C VAL A 139 13.72 13.33 18.85
N LEU A 140 13.37 12.05 19.02
CA LEU A 140 13.79 11.27 20.18
C LEU A 140 15.31 11.13 20.27
N PHE A 141 15.99 10.93 19.14
CA PHE A 141 17.45 10.89 19.07
C PHE A 141 18.11 12.24 19.43
N ARG A 142 17.49 13.36 19.07
CA ARG A 142 17.99 14.68 19.48
C ARG A 142 17.78 14.95 20.96
N LEU A 143 16.63 14.56 21.50
CA LEU A 143 16.31 14.74 22.92
C LEU A 143 17.19 13.89 23.84
N SER A 144 17.73 12.77 23.34
CA SER A 144 18.67 11.93 24.07
C SER A 144 20.14 12.37 23.97
N GLY A 145 20.44 13.46 23.25
CA GLY A 145 21.78 14.06 23.19
C GLY A 145 22.73 13.46 22.15
N GLY A 146 22.23 12.78 21.12
CA GLY A 146 23.08 12.24 20.04
C GLY A 146 23.71 13.32 19.13
N PRO A 147 24.99 13.19 18.72
CA PRO A 147 25.61 14.08 17.74
C PRO A 147 25.06 13.82 16.32
N ILE A 148 25.08 14.84 15.45
CA ILE A 148 24.66 14.77 14.03
C ILE A 148 25.86 14.46 13.15
#